data_AF-A0A1B6GBA2-F1
#
_entry.id   AF-A0A1B6GBA2-F1
#
_cell.length_a   1.000
_cell.length_b   1.000
_cell.length_c   1.000
_cell.angle_alpha   90.00
_cell.angle_beta   90.00
_cell.angle_gamma   90.00
#
_symmetry.space_group_name_H-M   'P 1'
#
loop_
_entity.id
_entity.type
_entity.pdbx_description
1 polymer ?
#
loop_
_entity_poly.entity_id
_entity_poly.type
_entity_poly.pdbx_seq_one_letter_code
_entity_poly.pdbx_strand_id
1 'polypeptide(L)'
;MDSGDEEIDDKRIAKRRHKPINRKTKLSIVFNENARKDFLTGFHRRKLGRKRKAQEELEKWLKEEKKRIKKEAKDEIKKLVLSNRPIPELEHLHSEEYELPNHSVSIVELSSTALENKNHWIGSNKVQYETDKEGESDSDQGENEGSKLLGMELKTEKDVKKAIKHQATKQVQKSKAFQTKQRLEKKKQIKKSH
;
A
#
# COMPACT_ATOMS: atom_id res chain seq x y z
N MET A 1 -41.89 33.85 -62.43
CA MET A 1 -41.71 32.58 -63.16
C MET A 1 -40.23 32.50 -63.46
N ASP A 2 -39.45 32.07 -62.48
CA ASP A 2 -38.00 31.88 -62.64
C ASP A 2 -37.74 30.45 -62.17
N SER A 3 -37.71 29.56 -63.15
CA SER A 3 -37.52 28.12 -63.00
C SER A 3 -36.03 27.85 -62.84
N GLY A 4 -35.57 27.86 -61.59
CA GLY A 4 -34.22 27.42 -61.25
C GLY A 4 -34.10 25.91 -61.47
N ASP A 5 -33.29 25.54 -62.45
CA ASP A 5 -32.85 24.19 -62.75
C ASP A 5 -32.27 23.51 -61.50
N GLU A 6 -32.99 22.53 -60.94
CA GLU A 6 -32.40 21.57 -60.02
C GLU A 6 -31.50 20.62 -60.83
N GLU A 7 -30.21 20.94 -60.89
CA GLU A 7 -29.19 19.95 -61.26
C GLU A 7 -29.23 18.80 -60.25
N ILE A 8 -29.90 17.72 -60.62
CA ILE A 8 -29.87 16.44 -59.93
C ILE A 8 -28.44 15.91 -60.05
N ASP A 9 -27.70 15.96 -58.93
CA ASP A 9 -26.42 15.29 -58.76
C ASP A 9 -26.59 13.78 -59.04
N ASP A 10 -26.37 13.39 -60.29
CA ASP A 10 -26.22 12.01 -60.71
C ASP A 10 -25.01 11.41 -59.99
N LYS A 11 -25.28 10.81 -58.82
CA LYS A 11 -24.32 10.00 -58.08
C LYS A 11 -23.79 8.93 -59.04
N ARG A 12 -22.60 9.16 -59.58
CA ARG A 12 -21.87 8.18 -60.37
C ARG A 12 -21.84 6.86 -59.60
N ILE A 13 -22.70 5.91 -59.97
CA ILE A 13 -22.62 4.53 -59.50
C ILE A 13 -21.32 4.01 -60.10
N ALA A 14 -20.24 4.06 -59.32
CA ALA A 14 -18.96 3.56 -59.73
C ALA A 14 -19.14 2.07 -60.09
N LYS A 15 -19.13 1.75 -61.39
CA LYS A 15 -19.11 0.37 -61.89
C LYS A 15 -17.82 -0.26 -61.38
N ARG A 16 -17.90 -0.97 -60.25
CA ARG A 16 -16.77 -1.72 -59.71
C ARG A 16 -16.40 -2.77 -60.75
N ARG A 17 -15.21 -2.67 -61.34
CA ARG A 17 -14.67 -3.72 -62.21
C ARG A 17 -14.63 -5.01 -61.39
N HIS A 18 -15.40 -6.02 -61.80
CA HIS A 18 -15.40 -7.34 -61.15
C HIS A 18 -14.06 -8.02 -61.40
N LYS A 19 -13.09 -7.77 -60.53
CA LYS A 19 -11.90 -8.63 -60.44
C LYS A 19 -12.37 -10.02 -60.00
N PRO A 20 -11.85 -11.11 -60.59
CA PRO A 20 -12.19 -12.45 -60.15
C PRO A 20 -11.84 -12.59 -58.66
N ILE A 21 -12.84 -12.90 -57.83
CA ILE A 21 -12.67 -13.06 -56.40
C ILE A 21 -11.73 -14.23 -56.18
N ASN A 22 -10.59 -13.98 -55.53
CA ASN A 22 -9.67 -15.04 -55.16
C ASN A 22 -10.35 -16.00 -54.18
N ARG A 23 -10.69 -17.20 -54.67
CA ARG A 23 -11.40 -18.22 -53.88
C ARG A 23 -10.61 -18.64 -52.63
N LYS A 24 -9.29 -18.48 -52.62
CA LYS A 24 -8.41 -18.79 -51.46
C LYS A 24 -8.59 -17.82 -50.28
N THR A 25 -8.96 -16.57 -50.55
CA THR A 25 -9.18 -15.55 -49.50
C THR A 25 -10.66 -15.35 -49.19
N LYS A 26 -11.55 -16.19 -49.76
CA LYS A 26 -12.99 -16.09 -49.54
C LYS A 26 -13.32 -16.63 -48.15
N LEU A 27 -13.72 -15.74 -47.24
CA LEU A 27 -14.20 -16.11 -45.91
C LEU A 27 -15.62 -16.68 -46.02
N SER A 28 -15.78 -17.96 -45.70
CA SER A 28 -17.10 -18.58 -45.56
C SER A 28 -17.59 -18.42 -44.11
N ILE A 29 -18.66 -17.65 -43.92
CA ILE A 29 -19.33 -17.56 -42.62
C ILE A 29 -20.25 -18.77 -42.52
N VAL A 30 -19.72 -19.86 -41.96
CA VAL A 30 -20.50 -21.06 -41.66
C VAL A 30 -20.92 -21.02 -40.20
N PHE A 31 -22.21 -21.27 -39.97
CA PHE A 31 -22.77 -21.22 -38.65
C PHE A 31 -22.39 -22.48 -37.85
N ASN A 32 -21.51 -22.33 -36.86
CA ASN A 32 -21.17 -23.42 -35.96
C ASN A 32 -22.28 -23.63 -34.92
N GLU A 33 -23.08 -24.68 -35.10
CA GLU A 33 -24.20 -24.98 -34.19
C GLU A 33 -23.75 -25.23 -32.74
N ASN A 34 -22.57 -25.84 -32.54
CA ASN A 34 -22.02 -26.07 -31.20
C ASN A 34 -21.65 -24.75 -30.51
N ALA A 35 -21.03 -23.81 -31.23
CA ALA A 35 -20.74 -22.47 -30.72
C ALA A 35 -22.03 -21.69 -30.40
N ARG A 36 -23.11 -21.89 -31.16
CA ARG A 36 -24.44 -21.35 -30.84
C ARG A 36 -25.00 -21.93 -29.56
N LYS A 37 -24.98 -23.26 -29.41
CA LYS A 37 -25.44 -23.94 -28.19
C LYS A 37 -24.68 -23.41 -26.98
N ASP A 38 -23.36 -23.34 -27.05
CA ASP A 38 -22.50 -22.75 -26.00
C ASP A 38 -22.77 -21.26 -25.74
N PHE A 39 -23.05 -20.49 -26.78
CA PHE A 39 -23.38 -19.08 -26.64
C PHE A 39 -24.71 -18.89 -25.90
N LEU A 40 -25.75 -19.63 -26.31
CA LEU A 40 -27.10 -19.57 -25.76
C LEU A 40 -27.17 -20.11 -24.33
N THR A 41 -26.57 -21.27 -24.04
CA THR A 41 -26.63 -21.90 -22.71
C THR A 41 -25.50 -21.46 -21.77
N GLY A 42 -24.40 -20.94 -22.30
CA GLY A 42 -23.20 -20.59 -21.54
C GLY A 42 -23.27 -19.29 -20.74
N PHE A 43 -24.42 -18.62 -20.62
CA PHE A 43 -24.54 -17.38 -19.84
C PHE A 43 -24.15 -17.56 -18.38
N HIS A 44 -24.58 -18.66 -17.75
CA HIS A 44 -24.19 -19.00 -16.38
C HIS A 44 -22.68 -19.20 -16.26
N ARG A 45 -22.07 -19.95 -17.19
CA ARG A 45 -20.62 -20.16 -17.28
C ARG A 45 -19.85 -18.84 -17.42
N ARG A 46 -20.32 -17.92 -18.28
CA ARG A 46 -19.73 -16.57 -18.43
C ARG A 46 -19.92 -15.71 -17.18
N LYS A 47 -21.08 -15.79 -16.52
CA LYS A 47 -21.35 -15.06 -15.26
C LYS A 47 -20.43 -15.54 -14.15
N LEU A 48 -20.26 -16.85 -13.99
CA LEU A 48 -19.30 -17.42 -13.05
C LEU A 48 -17.86 -17.05 -13.41
N GLY A 49 -17.49 -17.14 -14.69
CA GLY A 49 -16.16 -16.72 -15.17
C GLY A 49 -15.85 -15.27 -14.85
N ARG A 50 -16.79 -14.35 -15.08
CA ARG A 50 -16.63 -12.93 -14.71
C ARG A 50 -16.46 -12.74 -13.20
N LYS A 51 -17.27 -13.43 -12.37
CA LYS A 51 -17.13 -13.40 -10.90
C LYS A 51 -15.75 -13.87 -10.46
N ARG A 52 -15.29 -15.00 -11.00
CA ARG A 52 -13.98 -15.59 -10.70
C ARG A 52 -12.85 -14.65 -11.13
N LYS A 53 -12.91 -14.10 -12.35
CA LYS A 53 -11.92 -13.13 -12.85
C LYS A 53 -11.81 -11.91 -11.92
N ALA A 54 -12.94 -11.34 -11.50
CA ALA A 54 -12.94 -10.20 -10.57
C ALA A 54 -12.36 -10.56 -9.19
N GLN A 55 -12.55 -11.79 -8.71
CA GLN A 55 -11.93 -12.27 -7.46
C GLN A 55 -10.41 -12.41 -7.61
N GLU A 56 -9.95 -13.00 -8.70
CA GLU A 56 -8.52 -13.18 -8.99
C GLU A 56 -7.80 -11.82 -9.18
N GLU A 57 -8.44 -10.86 -9.87
CA GLU A 57 -7.94 -9.50 -10.01
C GLU A 57 -7.82 -8.79 -8.66
N LEU A 58 -8.83 -8.90 -7.79
CA LEU A 58 -8.79 -8.34 -6.44
C LEU A 58 -7.67 -8.95 -5.59
N GLU A 59 -7.45 -10.27 -5.70
CA GLU A 59 -6.38 -10.96 -4.98
C GLU A 59 -4.98 -10.54 -5.47
N LYS A 60 -4.79 -10.46 -6.79
CA LYS A 60 -3.55 -9.94 -7.39
C LYS A 60 -3.26 -8.53 -6.91
N TRP A 61 -4.27 -7.66 -6.95
CA TRP A 61 -4.14 -6.29 -6.47
C TRP A 61 -3.76 -6.22 -4.98
N LEU A 62 -4.36 -7.05 -4.12
CA LEU A 62 -3.97 -7.15 -2.70
C LEU A 62 -2.54 -7.62 -2.50
N LYS A 63 -2.06 -8.56 -3.34
CA LYS A 63 -0.69 -9.09 -3.27
C LYS A 63 0.33 -8.02 -3.69
N GLU A 64 0.04 -7.30 -4.76
CA GLU A 64 0.88 -6.19 -5.25
C GLU A 64 0.92 -5.05 -4.24
N GLU A 65 -0.21 -4.68 -3.65
CA GLU A 65 -0.29 -3.63 -2.64
C GLU A 65 0.51 -4.00 -1.37
N LYS A 66 0.39 -5.24 -0.90
CA LYS A 66 1.23 -5.74 0.22
C LYS A 66 2.71 -5.74 -0.13
N LYS A 67 3.08 -6.06 -1.37
CA LYS A 67 4.47 -6.04 -1.83
C LYS A 67 5.01 -4.61 -1.89
N ARG A 68 4.21 -3.66 -2.38
CA ARG A 68 4.52 -2.23 -2.44
C ARG A 68 4.79 -1.68 -1.04
N ILE A 69 3.85 -1.85 -0.12
CA ILE A 69 3.97 -1.34 1.26
C ILE A 69 5.18 -1.96 1.98
N LYS A 70 5.45 -3.25 1.80
CA LYS A 70 6.65 -3.89 2.37
C LYS A 70 7.94 -3.32 1.80
N LYS A 71 7.96 -2.97 0.51
CA LYS A 71 9.14 -2.37 -0.14
C LYS A 71 9.36 -0.96 0.39
N GLU A 72 8.31 -0.15 0.44
CA GLU A 72 8.35 1.21 0.99
C GLU A 72 8.82 1.22 2.44
N ALA A 73 8.28 0.35 3.30
CA ALA A 73 8.73 0.24 4.68
C ALA A 73 10.24 -0.13 4.79
N LYS A 74 10.76 -0.97 3.90
CA LYS A 74 12.20 -1.30 3.86
C LYS A 74 13.04 -0.11 3.39
N ASP A 75 12.58 0.59 2.36
CA ASP A 75 13.27 1.75 1.80
C ASP A 75 13.28 2.92 2.82
N GLU A 76 12.19 3.12 3.55
CA GLU A 76 12.08 4.06 4.67
C GLU A 76 13.10 3.74 5.78
N ILE A 77 13.19 2.47 6.20
CA ILE A 77 14.19 2.04 7.19
C ILE A 77 15.61 2.28 6.68
N LYS A 78 15.89 1.91 5.42
CA LYS A 78 17.21 2.11 4.82
C LYS A 78 17.57 3.59 4.79
N LYS A 79 16.63 4.47 4.45
CA LYS A 79 16.81 5.92 4.46
C LYS A 79 17.12 6.43 5.87
N LEU A 80 16.36 5.99 6.87
CA LEU A 80 16.58 6.37 8.27
C LEU A 80 17.94 5.89 8.80
N VAL A 81 18.34 4.66 8.46
CA VAL A 81 19.65 4.12 8.83
C VAL A 81 20.76 4.90 8.13
N LEU A 82 20.60 5.28 6.86
CA LEU A 82 21.58 6.07 6.12
C LEU A 82 21.74 7.49 6.70
N SER A 83 20.65 8.15 7.07
CA SER A 83 20.70 9.50 7.66
C SER A 83 21.29 9.51 9.07
N ASN A 84 21.19 8.39 9.81
CA ASN A 84 21.69 8.27 11.17
C ASN A 84 23.11 7.68 11.25
N ARG A 85 23.82 7.53 10.11
CA ARG A 85 25.22 7.10 10.15
C ARG A 85 26.09 8.26 10.65
N PRO A 86 27.01 8.01 11.60
CA PRO A 86 27.95 9.03 12.03
C PRO A 86 28.80 9.46 10.83
N ILE A 87 28.98 10.78 10.69
CA ILE A 87 29.82 11.36 9.66
C ILE A 87 31.27 11.22 10.14
N PRO A 88 32.16 10.52 9.39
CA PRO A 88 33.52 10.25 9.85
C PRO A 88 34.33 11.50 10.21
N GLU A 89 34.07 12.62 9.53
CA GLU A 89 34.73 13.90 9.81
C GLU A 89 34.33 14.50 11.17
N LEU A 90 33.11 14.26 11.65
CA LEU A 90 32.60 14.80 12.91
C LEU A 90 32.85 13.87 14.11
N GLU A 91 33.10 12.59 13.88
CA GLU A 91 33.35 11.59 14.93
C GLU A 91 34.60 11.94 15.75
N HIS A 92 35.65 12.45 15.09
CA HIS A 92 36.90 12.84 15.75
C HIS A 92 36.71 13.99 16.75
N LEU A 93 35.86 14.98 16.40
CA LEU A 93 35.59 16.17 17.24
C LEU A 93 34.91 15.84 18.58
N HIS A 94 34.25 14.69 18.68
CA HIS A 94 33.55 14.27 19.90
C HIS A 94 34.50 13.64 20.95
N SER A 95 35.79 13.50 20.62
CA SER A 95 36.76 12.76 21.44
C SER A 95 38.09 13.50 21.67
N GLU A 96 38.18 14.77 21.29
CA GLU A 96 39.38 15.56 21.56
C GLU A 96 39.44 15.94 23.05
N GLU A 97 40.39 15.33 23.76
CA GLU A 97 40.77 15.73 25.11
C GLU A 97 41.81 16.85 25.02
N TYR A 98 41.48 18.02 25.56
CA TYR A 98 42.39 19.16 25.60
C TYR A 98 43.08 19.20 26.96
N GLU A 99 44.42 19.06 26.97
CA GLU A 99 45.22 19.26 28.18
C GLU A 99 45.51 20.76 28.37
N LEU A 100 44.93 21.37 29.42
CA LEU A 100 45.30 22.70 29.89
C LEU A 100 46.32 22.57 31.03
N PRO A 101 47.09 23.63 31.34
CA PRO A 101 48.17 23.57 32.34
C PRO A 101 47.79 23.02 33.74
N ASN A 102 46.51 23.07 34.10
CA ASN A 102 46.04 22.66 35.43
C ASN A 102 44.96 21.54 35.40
N HIS A 103 44.39 21.21 34.23
CA HIS A 103 43.29 20.22 34.10
C HIS A 103 43.06 19.83 32.63
N SER A 104 42.49 18.65 32.37
CA SER A 104 42.01 18.27 31.05
C SER A 104 40.50 18.52 30.91
N VAL A 105 40.06 18.89 29.71
CA VAL A 105 38.64 19.07 29.38
C VAL A 105 38.30 18.27 28.13
N SER A 106 37.25 17.45 28.21
CA SER A 106 36.68 16.70 27.09
C SER A 106 35.34 17.29 26.67
N ILE A 107 35.15 17.54 25.37
CA ILE A 107 33.88 18.02 24.82
C ILE A 107 33.01 16.81 24.45
N VAL A 108 32.05 16.46 25.31
CA VAL A 108 31.12 15.33 25.10
C VAL A 108 29.69 15.85 25.07
N GLU A 109 28.90 15.42 24.09
CA GLU A 109 27.45 15.71 24.06
C GLU A 109 26.75 14.96 25.20
N LEU A 110 26.24 15.70 26.19
CA LEU A 110 25.48 15.15 27.30
C LEU A 110 23.98 15.22 27.00
N SER A 111 23.33 14.07 26.89
CA SER A 111 21.87 14.03 26.80
C SER A 111 21.22 14.40 28.13
N SER A 112 20.04 15.01 28.10
CA SER A 112 19.30 15.42 29.31
C SER A 112 19.12 14.25 30.29
N THR A 113 18.86 13.05 29.77
CA THR A 113 18.75 11.82 30.57
C THR A 113 20.06 11.38 31.23
N ALA A 114 21.21 11.60 30.57
CA ALA A 114 22.51 11.25 31.13
C ALA A 114 22.88 12.20 32.29
N LEU A 115 22.48 13.47 32.19
CA LEU A 115 22.65 14.47 33.24
C LEU A 115 21.75 14.19 34.45
N GLU A 116 20.48 13.84 34.21
CA GLU A 116 19.51 13.44 35.24
C GLU A 116 20.00 12.29 36.12
N ASN A 117 20.74 11.33 35.55
CA ASN A 117 21.22 10.16 36.28
C ASN A 117 22.51 10.41 37.06
N LYS A 118 23.39 11.28 36.56
CA LYS A 118 24.73 11.50 37.14
C LYS A 118 24.73 12.62 38.16
N ASN A 119 24.03 13.71 37.85
CA ASN A 119 23.86 14.84 38.73
C ASN A 119 22.46 14.74 39.30
N HIS A 120 22.26 15.03 40.59
CA HIS A 120 20.96 14.99 41.26
C HIS A 120 20.00 16.09 40.75
N TRP A 121 19.88 16.25 39.43
CA TRP A 121 19.05 17.21 38.76
C TRP A 121 17.62 16.67 38.67
N ILE A 122 16.67 17.57 38.94
CA ILE A 122 15.26 17.30 38.75
C ILE A 122 15.04 17.20 37.23
N GLY A 123 14.88 15.97 36.77
CA GLY A 123 14.73 15.68 35.35
C GLY A 123 13.43 16.17 34.73
N SER A 124 13.26 15.79 33.47
CA SER A 124 12.08 16.09 32.68
C SER A 124 10.82 15.59 33.41
N ASN A 125 9.85 16.48 33.63
CA ASN A 125 8.61 16.16 34.37
C ASN A 125 7.85 15.01 33.69
N LYS A 126 7.69 13.87 34.38
CA LYS A 126 6.93 12.72 33.88
C LYS A 126 5.68 12.54 34.73
N VAL A 127 4.52 12.72 34.11
CA VAL A 127 3.23 12.47 34.75
C VAL A 127 3.05 10.96 34.90
N GLN A 128 2.98 10.47 36.14
CA GLN A 128 2.57 9.09 36.45
C GLN A 128 1.04 9.08 36.48
N TYR A 129 0.42 8.34 35.56
CA TYR A 129 -1.00 8.05 35.65
C TYR A 129 -1.17 6.75 36.43
N GLU A 130 -1.79 6.83 37.60
CA GLU A 130 -2.28 5.65 38.32
C GLU A 130 -3.29 4.96 37.39
N THR A 131 -2.94 3.76 36.92
CA THR A 131 -3.93 2.89 36.29
C THR A 131 -4.55 2.10 37.42
N ASP A 132 -5.77 2.50 37.80
CA ASP A 132 -6.59 1.78 38.78
C ASP A 132 -6.68 0.30 38.36
N LYS A 133 -5.97 -0.56 39.10
CA LYS A 133 -6.11 -2.01 39.02
C LYS A 133 -7.21 -2.44 39.98
N GLU A 134 -8.40 -2.66 39.45
CA GLU A 134 -9.32 -3.70 39.93
C GLU A 134 -9.64 -4.64 38.76
N GLY A 135 -9.53 -5.94 39.03
CA GLY A 135 -9.16 -6.94 38.02
C GLY A 135 -10.30 -7.59 37.25
N GLU A 136 -9.92 -8.16 36.11
CA GLU A 136 -10.46 -9.42 35.61
C GLU A 136 -9.35 -10.10 34.80
N SER A 137 -9.12 -11.38 35.09
CA SER A 137 -8.23 -12.21 34.29
C SER A 137 -8.94 -12.58 32.99
N ASP A 138 -8.53 -11.98 31.87
CA ASP A 138 -8.55 -12.70 30.61
C ASP A 138 -7.40 -12.25 29.72
N SER A 139 -6.79 -13.24 29.09
CA SER A 139 -5.65 -13.12 28.21
C SER A 139 -6.06 -12.47 26.88
N ASP A 140 -5.93 -11.16 26.74
CA ASP A 140 -5.65 -10.56 25.43
C ASP A 140 -5.05 -9.16 25.63
N GLN A 141 -3.77 -8.98 25.28
CA GLN A 141 -3.13 -7.66 25.34
C GLN A 141 -3.66 -6.78 24.20
N GLY A 142 -4.73 -6.07 24.54
CA GLY A 142 -5.33 -5.00 23.78
C GLY A 142 -4.37 -3.86 23.45
N GLU A 143 -4.49 -3.44 22.20
CA GLU A 143 -4.63 -2.06 21.73
C GLU A 143 -4.33 -0.96 22.77
N ASN A 144 -3.27 -0.19 22.50
CA ASN A 144 -3.17 1.18 23.00
C ASN A 144 -3.04 2.11 21.78
N GLU A 145 -4.18 2.66 21.36
CA GLU A 145 -4.32 3.75 20.41
C GLU A 145 -4.07 5.07 21.14
N GLY A 146 -2.87 5.62 20.98
CA GLY A 146 -2.52 6.96 21.42
C GLY A 146 -1.15 7.31 20.91
N SER A 147 -1.09 8.11 19.83
CA SER A 147 0.08 8.79 19.26
C SER A 147 1.42 8.55 19.99
N LYS A 148 2.12 7.46 19.62
CA LYS A 148 3.49 7.18 20.03
C LYS A 148 4.43 8.13 19.29
N LEU A 149 4.45 9.37 19.75
CA LEU A 149 5.41 10.40 19.40
C LEU A 149 6.77 10.08 20.05
N LEU A 150 7.83 10.53 19.37
CA LEU A 150 9.26 10.49 19.66
C LEU A 150 9.61 10.26 21.16
N GLY A 151 10.31 9.16 21.49
CA GLY A 151 10.86 8.95 22.83
C GLY A 151 10.89 7.52 23.38
N MET A 152 10.30 6.52 22.71
CA MET A 152 10.48 5.12 23.10
C MET A 152 11.70 4.53 22.40
N GLU A 153 12.83 4.52 23.10
CA GLU A 153 13.98 3.67 22.75
C GLU A 153 13.46 2.24 22.53
N LEU A 154 13.57 1.76 21.29
CA LEU A 154 13.24 0.39 20.96
C LEU A 154 14.34 -0.48 21.57
N LYS A 155 14.13 -0.91 22.81
CA LYS A 155 15.13 -1.58 23.65
C LYS A 155 15.66 -2.88 23.04
N THR A 156 14.89 -3.51 22.13
CA THR A 156 15.28 -4.75 21.46
C THR A 156 14.99 -4.70 19.96
N GLU A 157 15.78 -5.43 19.16
CA GLU A 157 15.50 -5.60 17.72
C GLU A 157 14.10 -6.16 17.43
N LYS A 158 13.55 -6.95 18.35
CA LYS A 158 12.22 -7.54 18.22
C LYS A 158 11.14 -6.44 18.27
N ASP A 159 11.31 -5.44 19.13
CA ASP A 159 10.40 -4.31 19.25
C ASP A 159 10.42 -3.45 18.00
N VAL A 160 11.61 -3.24 17.42
CA VAL A 160 11.78 -2.56 16.12
C VAL A 160 11.01 -3.30 15.03
N LYS A 161 11.22 -4.62 14.91
CA LYS A 161 10.52 -5.47 13.92
C LYS A 161 9.00 -5.45 14.13
N LYS A 162 8.53 -5.44 15.38
CA LYS A 162 7.10 -5.36 15.72
C LYS A 162 6.50 -4.00 15.34
N ALA A 163 7.20 -2.90 15.61
CA ALA A 163 6.78 -1.55 15.24
C ALA A 163 6.66 -1.39 13.71
N ILE A 164 7.67 -1.86 12.97
CA ILE A 164 7.65 -1.85 11.49
C ILE A 164 6.49 -2.67 10.95
N LYS A 165 6.30 -3.89 11.47
CA LYS A 165 5.18 -4.76 11.07
C LYS A 165 3.84 -4.08 11.31
N HIS A 166 3.68 -3.44 12.47
CA HIS A 166 2.47 -2.74 12.86
C HIS A 166 2.18 -1.53 11.95
N GLN A 167 3.19 -0.70 11.66
CA GLN A 167 3.07 0.41 10.72
C GLN A 167 2.69 -0.07 9.32
N ALA A 168 3.34 -1.13 8.83
CA ALA A 168 3.00 -1.74 7.54
C ALA A 168 1.57 -2.31 7.53
N THR A 169 1.10 -2.95 8.60
CA THR A 169 -0.30 -3.43 8.68
C THR A 169 -1.30 -2.28 8.71
N LYS A 170 -1.01 -1.17 9.40
CA LYS A 170 -1.85 0.04 9.39
C LYS A 170 -1.94 0.66 8.00
N GLN A 171 -0.81 0.72 7.27
CA GLN A 171 -0.82 1.18 5.88
C GLN A 171 -1.63 0.24 4.96
N VAL A 172 -1.50 -1.09 5.12
CA VAL A 172 -2.28 -2.06 4.35
C VAL A 172 -3.78 -1.90 4.61
N GLN A 173 -4.20 -1.69 5.86
CA GLN A 173 -5.60 -1.49 6.21
C GLN A 173 -6.21 -0.23 5.57
N LYS A 174 -5.41 0.84 5.44
CA LYS A 174 -5.81 2.08 4.77
C LYS A 174 -5.88 1.96 3.24
N SER A 175 -5.29 0.92 2.65
CA SER A 175 -5.26 0.76 1.19
C SER A 175 -6.66 0.56 0.58
N LYS A 176 -6.85 1.10 -0.62
CA LYS A 176 -8.11 0.96 -1.38
C LYS A 176 -8.44 -0.52 -1.67
N ALA A 177 -7.42 -1.34 -1.93
CA ALA A 177 -7.56 -2.78 -2.14
C ALA A 177 -8.15 -3.50 -0.92
N PHE A 178 -7.65 -3.17 0.27
CA PHE A 178 -8.13 -3.76 1.50
C PHE A 178 -9.54 -3.28 1.86
N GLN A 179 -9.80 -1.97 1.72
CA GLN A 179 -11.12 -1.40 1.98
C GLN A 179 -12.21 -1.96 1.05
N THR A 180 -11.89 -2.14 -0.24
CA THR A 180 -12.83 -2.74 -1.20
C THR A 180 -13.13 -4.19 -0.85
N LYS A 181 -12.12 -4.99 -0.45
CA LYS A 181 -12.33 -6.36 0.06
C LYS A 181 -13.24 -6.38 1.29
N GLN A 182 -12.97 -5.54 2.28
CA GLN A 182 -13.78 -5.41 3.50
C GLN A 182 -15.24 -5.06 3.19
N ARG A 183 -15.48 -4.10 2.28
CA ARG A 183 -16.84 -3.75 1.82
C ARG A 183 -17.55 -4.93 1.17
N LEU A 184 -16.85 -5.74 0.37
CA LEU A 184 -17.43 -6.94 -0.23
C LEU A 184 -17.76 -8.02 0.81
N GLU A 185 -16.91 -8.21 1.81
CA GLU A 185 -17.15 -9.15 2.92
C GLU A 185 -18.35 -8.72 3.76
N LYS A 186 -18.45 -7.44 4.14
CA LYS A 186 -19.63 -6.87 4.84
C LYS A 186 -20.93 -7.11 4.07
N LYS A 187 -20.94 -6.82 2.76
CA LYS A 187 -22.10 -7.10 1.91
C LYS A 187 -22.46 -8.58 1.85
N LYS A 188 -21.49 -9.50 1.94
CA LYS A 188 -21.75 -10.93 1.99
C LYS A 188 -22.31 -11.36 3.35
N GLN A 189 -21.83 -10.79 4.45
CA GLN A 189 -22.33 -11.06 5.81
C GLN A 189 -23.79 -10.62 5.93
N ILE A 190 -24.12 -9.39 5.51
CA ILE A 190 -25.49 -8.85 5.52
C ILE A 190 -26.45 -9.75 4.73
N LYS A 191 -26.01 -10.30 3.60
CA LYS A 191 -26.81 -11.23 2.79
C LYS A 191 -26.94 -12.64 3.36
N LYS A 192 -26.10 -13.02 4.32
CA LYS A 192 -26.15 -14.33 4.99
C LYS A 192 -26.98 -14.27 6.27
N SER A 193 -27.09 -13.10 6.89
CA SER A 193 -27.88 -12.89 8.11
C SER A 193 -29.36 -12.63 7.84
N HIS A 194 -29.77 -12.51 6.58
CA HIS A 194 -31.13 -12.26 6.13
C HIS A 194 -31.59 -13.41 5.24
#